data_AF-A9EC07-F1
#
_entry.id   AF-A9EC07-F1
#
_cell.length_a   1.000
_cell.length_b   1.000
_cell.length_c   1.000
_cell.angle_alpha   90.00
_cell.angle_beta   90.00
_cell.angle_gamma   90.00
#
_symmetry.space_group_name_H-M   'P 1'
#
loop_
_entity.id
_entity.type
_entity.pdbx_description
1 polymer ?
#
loop_
_entity_poly.entity_id
_entity_poly.type
_entity_poly.pdbx_seq_one_letter_code
_entity_poly.pdbx_strand_id
1 'polypeptide(L)' 'MKLPVIKHLTSFISENDEDYVIETIETLEALTEVPSLKDEELDVIGELISNMYALLKYTKWKKKERQEKKH' A
#
# COMPACT_ATOMS: atom_id res chain seq x y z
N MET A 1 11.09 -3.52 -0.85
CA MET A 1 9.95 -3.17 -1.73
C MET A 1 9.95 -4.04 -2.97
N LYS A 2 8.84 -4.74 -3.26
CA LYS A 2 8.74 -5.66 -4.39
C LYS A 2 8.02 -5.00 -5.58
N LEU A 3 8.78 -4.61 -6.60
CA LEU A 3 8.27 -3.97 -7.82
C LEU A 3 7.07 -4.68 -8.49
N PRO A 4 7.06 -6.02 -8.64
CA PRO A 4 5.90 -6.73 -9.21
C PRO A 4 4.62 -6.56 -8.40
N VAL A 5 4.72 -6.56 -7.06
CA VAL A 5 3.58 -6.38 -6.14
C VAL A 5 3.02 -4.98 -6.27
N ILE A 6 3.89 -3.96 -6.25
CA ILE A 6 3.48 -2.56 -6.40
C ILE A 6 2.75 -2.34 -7.73
N LYS A 7 3.24 -2.93 -8.83
CA LYS A 7 2.58 -2.82 -10.15
C LYS A 7 1.19 -3.45 -10.15
N HIS A 8 1.05 -4.65 -9.61
CA HIS A 8 -0.25 -5.32 -9.55
C HIS A 8 -1.26 -4.53 -8.71
N LEU A 9 -0.84 -4.05 -7.53
CA LEU A 9 -1.70 -3.23 -6.69
C LEU A 9 -2.03 -1.87 -7.34
N THR A 10 -1.13 -1.31 -8.15
CA THR A 10 -1.41 -0.08 -8.93
C THR A 10 -2.58 -0.29 -9.90
N SER A 11 -2.63 -1.44 -10.59
CA SER A 11 -3.77 -1.79 -11.44
C SER A 11 -5.03 -2.01 -10.61
N PHE A 12 -4.93 -2.75 -9.50
CA PHE A 12 -6.07 -3.01 -8.61
C PHE A 12 -6.74 -1.72 -8.12
N ILE A 13 -5.98 -0.74 -7.60
CA ILE A 13 -6.54 0.54 -7.13
C ILE A 13 -6.94 1.50 -8.26
N SER A 14 -6.61 1.19 -9.51
CA SER A 14 -7.13 1.97 -10.64
C SER A 14 -8.55 1.56 -10.99
N GLU A 15 -8.91 0.33 -10.61
CA GLU A 15 -10.22 -0.28 -10.79
C GLU A 15 -11.07 -0.20 -9.50
N ASN A 16 -10.44 0.08 -8.35
CA ASN A 16 -11.06 0.20 -7.03
C ASN A 16 -10.73 1.57 -6.39
N ASP A 17 -11.35 1.90 -5.26
CA ASP A 17 -10.98 3.12 -4.53
C ASP A 17 -9.68 2.92 -3.72
N GLU A 18 -8.98 4.04 -3.44
CA GLU A 18 -7.79 4.11 -2.60
C GLU A 18 -8.07 3.59 -1.17
N ASP A 19 -9.31 3.71 -0.71
CA ASP A 19 -9.79 3.26 0.61
C ASP A 19 -9.56 1.76 0.84
N TYR A 20 -9.66 0.90 -0.19
CA TYR A 20 -9.36 -0.53 -0.06
C TYR A 20 -7.95 -0.79 0.49
N VAL A 21 -6.97 0.00 0.05
CA VAL A 21 -5.59 -0.15 0.50
C VAL A 21 -5.40 0.47 1.88
N ILE A 22 -6.07 1.58 2.17
CA ILE A 22 -6.01 2.23 3.48
C ILE A 22 -6.58 1.31 4.56
N GLU A 23 -7.78 0.77 4.36
CA GLU A 23 -8.41 -0.17 5.29
C GLU A 23 -7.60 -1.47 5.46
N THR A 24 -6.95 -1.93 4.38
CA THR A 24 -6.03 -3.08 4.46
C THR A 24 -4.81 -2.76 5.31
N ILE A 25 -4.22 -1.57 5.16
CA ILE A 25 -3.11 -1.14 6.01
C ILE A 25 -3.55 -1.10 7.47
N GLU A 26 -4.69 -0.50 7.78
CA GLU A 26 -5.22 -0.43 9.16
C GLU A 26 -5.45 -1.84 9.75
N THR A 27 -5.97 -2.77 8.95
CA THR A 27 -6.14 -4.18 9.35
C THR A 27 -4.80 -4.84 9.64
N LEU A 28 -3.79 -4.61 8.80
CA LEU A 28 -2.45 -5.17 8.98
C LEU A 28 -1.74 -4.56 10.19
N GLU A 29 -1.88 -3.26 10.43
CA GLU A 29 -1.36 -2.57 11.62
C GLU A 29 -1.99 -3.16 12.89
N ALA A 30 -3.31 -3.36 12.91
CA ALA A 30 -3.99 -4.01 14.04
C ALA A 30 -3.50 -5.44 14.29
N LEU A 31 -3.15 -6.19 13.24
CA LEU A 31 -2.56 -7.53 13.41
C LEU A 31 -1.19 -7.49 14.09
N THR A 32 -0.39 -6.43 13.88
CA THR A 32 0.93 -6.32 14.55
C THR A 32 0.86 -6.18 16.07
N GLU A 33 -0.32 -5.84 16.61
CA GLU A 33 -0.54 -5.74 18.07
C GLU A 33 -0.70 -7.10 18.75
N VAL A 34 -0.79 -8.20 17.99
CA VAL A 34 -0.92 -9.55 18.53
C VAL A 34 0.39 -10.01 19.18
N PRO A 35 0.45 -10.22 20.51
CA PRO A 35 1.70 -10.45 21.24
C PRO A 35 2.36 -11.80 20.96
N SER A 36 1.64 -12.73 20.32
CA SER A 36 2.15 -14.06 19.95
C SER A 36 2.78 -14.12 18.56
N LEU A 37 2.77 -13.02 17.80
CA LEU A 37 3.45 -12.97 16.52
C LEU A 37 4.96 -13.03 16.71
N LYS A 38 5.61 -13.82 15.87
CA LYS A 38 7.06 -13.91 15.81
C LYS A 38 7.62 -12.73 15.02
N ASP A 39 8.90 -12.43 15.27
CA ASP A 39 9.61 -11.36 14.57
C ASP A 39 9.55 -11.55 13.04
N GLU A 40 9.65 -12.78 12.54
CA GLU A 40 9.57 -13.02 11.09
C GLU A 40 8.17 -12.75 10.52
N GLU A 41 7.11 -12.95 11.30
CA GLU A 41 5.74 -12.65 10.90
C GLU A 41 5.50 -11.13 10.90
N LEU A 42 6.03 -10.44 11.90
CA LEU A 42 6.01 -8.97 11.98
C LEU A 42 6.80 -8.33 10.84
N ASP A 43 7.96 -8.88 10.47
CA ASP A 43 8.77 -8.40 9.34
C ASP A 43 8.02 -8.51 8.01
N VAL A 44 7.30 -9.62 7.79
CA VAL A 44 6.49 -9.82 6.59
C VAL A 44 5.33 -8.82 6.54
N ILE A 45 4.61 -8.64 7.65
CA ILE A 45 3.51 -7.67 7.73
C ILE A 45 4.04 -6.25 7.51
N GLY A 46 5.17 -5.90 8.12
CA GLY A 46 5.85 -4.62 7.93
C GLY A 46 6.27 -4.37 6.47
N GLU A 47 6.78 -5.39 5.77
CA GLU A 47 7.09 -5.27 4.34
C GLU A 47 5.82 -5.02 3.50
N LEU A 48 4.71 -5.68 3.82
CA LEU A 48 3.42 -5.48 3.13
C LEU A 48 2.88 -4.07 3.34
N ILE A 49 2.83 -3.60 4.59
CA ILE A 49 2.42 -2.24 4.94
C ILE A 49 3.29 -1.21 4.19
N SER A 50 4.62 -1.40 4.21
CA SER A 50 5.57 -0.52 3.52
C SER A 50 5.32 -0.46 2.00
N ASN A 51 5.06 -1.61 1.36
CA ASN A 51 4.71 -1.67 -0.06
C ASN A 51 3.40 -0.93 -0.37
N MET A 52 2.39 -1.05 0.49
CA MET A 52 1.09 -0.39 0.33
C MET A 52 1.19 1.13 0.50
N TYR A 53 1.93 1.62 1.49
CA TYR A 53 2.21 3.06 1.61
C TYR A 53 2.98 3.63 0.41
N ALA A 54 3.94 2.88 -0.14
CA ALA A 54 4.68 3.28 -1.33
C ALA A 54 3.76 3.39 -2.56
N LEU A 55 2.81 2.46 -2.71
CA LEU A 55 1.77 2.52 -3.72
C LEU A 55 0.89 3.78 -3.59
N LEU A 56 0.37 4.09 -2.39
CA LEU A 56 -0.47 5.27 -2.17
C LEU A 56 0.26 6.57 -2.58
N LYS A 57 1.53 6.69 -2.20
CA LYS A 57 2.38 7.83 -2.59
C LYS A 57 2.54 7.92 -4.11
N TYR A 58 2.82 6.80 -4.78
CA TYR A 58 2.98 6.74 -6.23
C TYR A 58 1.71 7.21 -6.95
N THR A 59 0.55 6.77 -6.47
CA THR A 59 -0.75 7.09 -7.07
C THR A 59 -1.11 8.55 -6.91
N LYS A 60 -0.88 9.13 -5.72
CA LYS A 60 -1.04 10.57 -5.48
C LYS A 60 -0.14 11.40 -6.40
N TRP A 61 1.14 11.00 -6.54
CA TRP A 61 2.07 11.64 -7.47
C TRP A 61 1.57 11.56 -8.93
N LYS A 62 1.10 10.39 -9.38
CA LYS A 62 0.52 10.21 -10.72
C LYS A 62 -0.77 11.01 -10.96
N LYS A 63 -1.61 11.18 -9.95
CA LYS A 63 -2.81 12.04 -10.02
C LYS A 63 -2.37 13.51 -10.21
N LYS A 64 -1.38 13.98 -9.44
CA LYS A 64 -0.84 15.34 -9.55
C LYS A 64 -0.16 15.63 -10.90
N GLU A 65 0.70 14.72 -11.37
CA GLU A 65 1.38 14.82 -12.68
C GLU A 65 0.36 15.00 -13.83
N ARG A 66 -0.78 14.31 -13.76
CA ARG A 66 -1.85 14.41 -14.77
C ARG A 66 -2.62 15.73 -14.72
N GLN A 67 -2.66 16.41 -13.57
CA GLN A 67 -3.29 17.72 -13.45
C GLN A 67 -2.38 18.82 -13.99
N GLU A 68 -1.08 18.73 -13.71
CA GLU A 68 -0.07 19.67 -14.22
C GLU A 68 0.05 19.64 -15.74
N LYS A 69 -0.08 18.47 -16.38
CA LYS A 69 -0.07 18.32 -17.85
C LYS A 69 -1.34 18.83 -18.56
N LYS A 70 -2.39 19.18 -17.81
CA LYS A 70 -3.65 19.73 -18.35
C LYS A 70 -3.68 21.26 -18.35
N HIS A 71 -2.60 21.91 -17.94
CA HIS A 71 -2.39 23.36 -18.00
C HIS A 71 -1.18 23.66 -18.89
#